data_AF-A0A7J6WMY8-F1
#
_entry.id   AF-A0A7J6WMY8-F1
#
_cell.length_a   1.000
_cell.length_b   1.000
_cell.length_c   1.000
_cell.angle_alpha   90.00
_cell.angle_beta   90.00
_cell.angle_gamma   90.00
#
_symmetry.space_group_name_H-M   'P 1'
#
loop_
_entity.id
_entity.type
_entity.pdbx_description
1 polymer ?
#
loop_
_entity_poly.entity_id
_entity_poly.type
_entity_poly.pdbx_seq_one_letter_code
_entity_poly.pdbx_strand_id
1 'polypeptide(L)'
;MGEVQETVVEDFQGNLPIELDLKLTGYETATTVGDNIYVIGKSDDESNLTACVRILDKSNGQWGDATVLGTQPAICKGHSAVLVNNDRILVLKKDSTPDDCTWFLEVDTAFVREQKKILDTEVVAWSKGVNGDGPKPIVISGPSGVGKGTLITKLMNEFPSMFGFSVSHTTRAPRNKEKNGIHYHFTERMVMEKDIKNGKFLESASVHGNLYGTSVEAVDVVSDAGKRCILDIDVQGARSVRANSLEAIFIFICPPSFEVLEQRLRAR
;
A
#
# COMPACT_ATOMS: atom_id res chain seq x y z
N MET A 1 -17.06 40.99 -1.29
CA MET A 1 -15.66 41.39 -1.05
C MET A 1 -15.51 41.53 0.45
N GLY A 2 -14.96 40.52 1.10
CA GLY A 2 -14.77 40.48 2.54
C GLY A 2 -13.43 39.80 2.79
N GLU A 3 -12.49 40.57 3.32
CA GLU A 3 -11.18 40.11 3.78
C GLU A 3 -11.39 39.11 4.92
N VAL A 4 -10.70 37.97 4.86
CA VAL A 4 -10.56 37.06 6.00
C VAL A 4 -9.17 37.27 6.56
N GLN A 5 -9.15 37.66 7.83
CA GLN A 5 -7.97 38.00 8.62
C GLN A 5 -7.05 36.79 8.81
N GLU A 6 -5.77 36.96 8.49
CA GLU A 6 -4.68 36.17 9.06
C GLU A 6 -4.74 36.29 10.59
N THR A 7 -4.90 35.16 11.28
CA THR A 7 -4.77 35.12 12.74
C THR A 7 -3.83 33.99 13.17
N VAL A 8 -2.63 34.46 13.56
CA VAL A 8 -1.87 34.09 14.76
C VAL A 8 -1.30 32.68 14.83
N VAL A 9 -0.03 32.62 14.41
CA VAL A 9 1.04 31.88 15.09
C VAL A 9 1.12 32.38 16.54
N GLU A 10 0.82 31.55 17.53
CA GLU A 10 1.47 31.47 18.86
C GLU A 10 0.69 30.52 19.79
N ASP A 11 1.42 29.92 20.74
CA ASP A 11 0.98 29.08 21.87
C ASP A 11 0.81 27.57 21.67
N PHE A 12 1.96 26.90 21.50
CA PHE A 12 2.23 25.63 22.19
C PHE A 12 3.56 25.70 22.96
N GLN A 13 3.69 26.66 23.89
CA GLN A 13 4.64 26.55 25.01
C GLN A 13 3.89 26.00 26.23
N GLY A 14 3.68 24.68 26.23
CA GLY A 14 3.00 23.97 27.31
C GLY A 14 3.71 22.67 27.64
N ASN A 15 4.73 22.76 28.49
CA ASN A 15 5.38 21.67 29.26
C ASN A 15 5.63 20.34 28.55
N LEU A 16 6.69 20.28 27.72
CA LEU A 16 7.49 19.06 27.57
C LEU A 16 8.63 19.09 28.60
N PRO A 17 8.84 18.06 29.43
CA PRO A 17 10.10 17.90 30.13
C PRO A 17 11.14 17.43 29.10
N ILE A 18 12.29 18.11 29.08
CA ILE A 18 13.43 17.95 28.16
C ILE A 18 13.28 18.78 26.86
N GLU A 19 13.93 19.94 26.89
CA GLU A 19 14.18 20.85 25.79
C GLU A 19 15.09 20.17 24.74
N LEU A 20 14.52 19.29 23.92
CA LEU A 20 15.07 18.93 22.63
C LEU A 20 14.60 19.99 21.66
N ASP A 21 15.44 21.01 21.46
CA ASP A 21 15.28 22.09 20.48
C ASP A 21 15.32 21.49 19.07
N LEU A 22 14.22 20.85 18.68
CA LEU A 22 13.98 20.38 17.32
C LEU A 22 13.84 21.64 16.47
N LYS A 23 14.96 22.12 15.90
CA LYS A 23 14.96 23.10 14.82
C LYS A 23 14.29 22.47 13.60
N LEU A 24 12.96 22.38 13.65
CA LEU A 24 12.14 22.00 12.52
C LEU A 24 12.32 23.10 11.49
N THR A 25 12.94 22.76 10.37
CA THR A 25 12.90 23.63 9.20
C THR A 25 11.42 23.77 8.79
N GLY A 26 11.00 24.89 8.22
CA GLY A 26 9.57 25.26 8.04
C GLY A 26 8.69 24.31 7.21
N TYR A 27 9.21 23.16 6.81
CA TYR A 27 8.56 22.11 6.03
C TYR A 27 8.43 20.76 6.78
N GLU A 28 8.85 20.70 8.04
CA GLU A 28 8.84 19.49 8.84
C GLU A 28 7.68 19.46 9.83
N THR A 29 7.20 18.25 10.16
CA THR A 29 6.18 18.04 11.18
C THR A 29 6.60 16.88 12.07
N ALA A 30 6.39 17.03 13.38
CA ALA A 30 6.72 15.99 14.35
C ALA A 30 5.46 15.48 15.06
N THR A 31 5.42 14.18 15.35
CA THR A 31 4.34 13.55 16.13
C THR A 31 4.94 12.53 17.07
N THR A 32 4.45 12.48 18.32
CA THR A 32 4.87 11.48 19.31
C THR A 32 4.00 10.23 19.21
N VAL A 33 4.61 9.04 19.17
CA VAL A 33 3.94 7.75 19.42
C VAL A 33 4.76 6.98 20.46
N GLY A 34 4.17 6.74 21.64
CA GLY A 34 4.89 6.13 22.76
C GLY A 34 6.13 6.94 23.16
N ASP A 35 7.27 6.27 23.24
CA ASP A 35 8.56 6.88 23.59
C ASP A 35 9.31 7.45 22.37
N ASN A 36 8.72 7.40 21.17
CA ASN A 36 9.35 7.87 19.93
C ASN A 36 8.70 9.15 19.41
N ILE A 37 9.52 10.06 18.89
CA ILE A 37 9.09 11.22 18.09
C ILE A 37 9.38 10.90 16.62
N TYR A 38 8.34 10.88 15.81
CA TYR A 38 8.42 10.71 14.36
C TYR A 38 8.45 12.08 13.71
N VAL A 39 9.53 12.39 13.00
CA VAL A 39 9.71 13.65 12.27
C VAL A 39 9.60 13.36 10.78
N ILE A 40 8.62 13.99 10.15
CA ILE A 40 8.31 13.86 8.72
C ILE A 40 8.73 15.16 8.04
N GLY A 41 9.60 15.06 7.04
CA GLY A 41 10.25 16.24 6.48
C GLY A 41 10.84 16.02 5.09
N LYS A 42 11.55 17.06 4.63
CA LYS A 42 12.33 17.00 3.40
C LYS A 42 13.70 16.37 3.71
N SER A 43 14.20 15.54 2.79
CA SER A 43 15.61 15.11 2.80
C SER A 43 16.54 16.33 2.67
N ASP A 44 17.68 16.33 3.35
CA ASP A 44 18.77 17.29 3.12
C ASP A 44 19.41 17.12 1.73
N ASP A 45 19.22 15.94 1.12
CA ASP A 45 19.65 15.64 -0.25
C ASP A 45 18.58 16.09 -1.26
N GLU A 46 18.85 17.18 -2.01
CA GLU A 46 17.95 17.73 -3.04
C GLU A 46 17.63 16.75 -4.18
N SER A 47 18.35 15.63 -4.29
CA SER A 47 18.10 14.58 -5.27
C SER A 47 16.97 13.62 -4.89
N ASN A 48 16.60 13.53 -3.60
CA ASN A 48 15.49 12.70 -3.13
C ASN A 48 14.16 13.46 -3.25
N LEU A 49 13.25 12.92 -4.07
CA LEU A 49 11.94 13.51 -4.37
C LEU A 49 10.81 13.03 -3.46
N THR A 50 11.12 12.25 -2.41
CA THR A 50 10.14 11.63 -1.50
C THR A 50 10.27 12.15 -0.07
N ALA A 51 9.18 12.06 0.70
CA ALA A 51 9.18 12.48 2.10
C ALA A 51 10.08 11.57 2.97
N CYS A 52 10.95 12.18 3.76
CA CYS A 52 11.82 11.47 4.71
C CYS A 52 11.15 11.34 6.07
N VAL A 53 11.44 10.23 6.75
CA VAL A 53 11.00 9.97 8.12
C VAL A 53 12.22 9.72 8.98
N ARG A 54 12.34 10.48 10.07
CA ARG A 54 13.36 10.30 11.11
C ARG A 54 12.69 9.98 12.43
N ILE A 55 13.31 9.12 13.23
CA ILE A 55 12.78 8.72 14.53
C ILE A 55 13.74 9.19 15.61
N LEU A 56 13.22 9.89 16.61
CA LEU A 56 13.97 10.29 17.80
C LEU A 56 13.41 9.54 19.01
N ASP A 57 14.25 8.72 19.64
CA ASP A 57 13.90 8.01 20.86
C ASP A 57 14.03 8.97 22.06
N LYS A 58 12.92 9.20 22.78
CA LYS A 58 12.87 10.11 23.93
C LYS A 58 13.63 9.58 25.13
N SER A 59 13.78 8.27 25.26
CA SER A 59 14.41 7.64 26.42
C SER A 59 15.92 7.88 26.46
N ASN A 60 16.56 7.99 25.30
CA ASN A 60 18.00 8.17 25.15
C ASN A 60 18.40 9.44 24.36
N GLY A 61 17.44 10.13 23.75
CA GLY A 61 17.68 11.33 22.94
C GLY A 61 18.43 11.07 21.63
N GLN A 62 18.50 9.82 21.16
CA GLN A 62 19.21 9.45 19.94
C GLN A 62 18.29 9.40 18.73
N TRP A 63 18.83 9.86 17.60
CA TRP A 63 18.20 9.71 16.30
C TRP A 63 18.47 8.31 15.75
N GLY A 64 17.41 7.62 15.35
CA GLY A 64 17.45 6.36 14.63
C GLY A 64 17.04 6.56 13.17
N ASP A 65 17.79 5.92 12.27
CA ASP A 65 17.36 5.76 10.89
C ASP A 65 16.32 4.64 10.82
N ALA A 66 15.20 4.92 10.14
CA ALA A 66 14.15 3.95 9.90
C ALA A 66 14.21 3.46 8.45
N THR A 67 14.04 2.16 8.25
CA THR A 67 13.74 1.63 6.92
C THR A 67 12.31 2.00 6.55
N VAL A 68 12.17 2.82 5.52
CA VAL A 68 10.87 3.30 5.04
C VAL A 68 10.35 2.38 3.93
N LEU A 69 9.23 1.72 4.17
CA LEU A 69 8.55 0.82 3.23
C LEU A 69 7.31 1.49 2.61
N GLY A 70 6.79 0.86 1.55
CA GLY A 70 5.56 1.29 0.89
C GLY A 70 5.78 2.42 -0.13
N THR A 71 4.67 2.86 -0.74
CA THR A 71 4.68 4.00 -1.67
C THR A 71 4.83 5.28 -0.87
N GLN A 72 5.88 6.04 -1.12
CA GLN A 72 6.15 7.27 -0.39
C GLN A 72 5.44 8.46 -1.05
N PRO A 73 4.86 9.39 -0.26
CA PRO A 73 4.32 10.62 -0.80
C PRO A 73 5.41 11.46 -1.48
N ALA A 74 5.04 12.08 -2.59
CA ALA A 74 5.87 13.12 -3.21
C ALA A 74 6.03 14.31 -2.25
N ILE A 75 7.19 14.96 -2.28
CA ILE A 75 7.47 16.16 -1.47
C ILE A 75 6.45 17.25 -1.76
N CYS A 76 5.97 17.92 -0.70
CA CYS A 76 5.19 19.15 -0.81
C CYS A 76 5.70 20.24 0.13
N LYS A 77 5.18 21.46 -0.04
CA LYS A 77 5.58 22.68 0.67
C LYS A 77 5.09 22.74 2.13
N GLY A 78 4.48 21.68 2.64
CA GLY A 78 4.05 21.64 4.03
C GLY A 78 3.09 20.49 4.28
N HIS A 79 3.26 19.87 5.42
CA HIS A 79 2.42 18.76 5.86
C HIS A 79 1.79 19.11 7.21
N SER A 80 0.77 18.36 7.60
CA SER A 80 0.26 18.35 8.97
C SER A 80 0.06 16.90 9.36
N ALA A 81 0.57 16.53 10.54
CA ALA A 81 0.57 15.16 11.02
C ALA A 81 -0.20 15.08 12.32
N VAL A 82 -1.10 14.10 12.43
CA VAL A 82 -1.96 13.88 13.59
C VAL A 82 -1.98 12.38 13.90
N LEU A 83 -1.80 12.04 15.17
CA LEU A 83 -1.93 10.65 15.63
C LEU A 83 -3.39 10.20 15.51
N VAL A 84 -3.63 9.10 14.79
CA VAL A 84 -4.98 8.52 14.65
C VAL A 84 -5.24 7.53 15.77
N ASN A 85 -4.23 6.72 16.05
CA ASN A 85 -4.19 5.67 17.06
C ASN A 85 -2.71 5.31 17.32
N ASN A 86 -2.45 4.37 18.23
CA ASN A 86 -1.08 4.04 18.64
C ASN A 86 -0.21 3.38 17.56
N ASP A 87 -0.77 3.03 16.39
CA ASP A 87 -0.04 2.36 15.31
C ASP A 87 0.01 3.15 13.98
N ARG A 88 -0.71 4.29 13.86
CA ARG A 88 -0.75 5.12 12.64
C ARG A 88 -0.80 6.62 12.91
N ILE A 89 -0.07 7.36 12.08
CA ILE A 89 -0.08 8.82 12.00
C ILE A 89 -0.74 9.23 10.67
N LEU A 90 -1.79 10.04 10.72
CA LEU A 90 -2.40 10.68 9.54
C LEU A 90 -1.55 11.88 9.13
N VAL A 91 -1.20 11.96 7.84
CA VAL A 91 -0.40 13.02 7.24
C VAL A 91 -1.19 13.66 6.11
N LEU A 92 -1.51 14.94 6.28
CA LEU A 92 -2.22 15.75 5.29
C LEU A 92 -1.23 16.65 4.56
N LYS A 93 -1.15 16.50 3.24
CA LYS A 93 -0.32 17.34 2.37
C LYS A 93 -1.06 18.63 2.03
N LYS A 94 -0.42 19.78 2.26
CA LYS A 94 -0.93 21.08 1.81
C LYS A 94 -0.72 21.25 0.30
N ASP A 95 -1.57 22.04 -0.34
CA ASP A 95 -1.50 22.40 -1.77
C ASP A 95 -1.36 21.21 -2.73
N SER A 96 -1.95 20.06 -2.38
CA SER A 96 -1.91 18.83 -3.18
C SER A 96 -3.26 18.55 -3.84
N THR A 97 -3.27 17.69 -4.87
CA THR A 97 -4.52 17.24 -5.49
C THR A 97 -5.35 16.46 -4.47
N PRO A 98 -6.69 16.42 -4.57
CA PRO A 98 -7.54 15.64 -3.68
C PRO A 98 -7.17 14.16 -3.59
N ASP A 99 -6.57 13.61 -4.66
CA ASP A 99 -6.13 12.22 -4.74
C ASP A 99 -4.74 11.97 -4.18
N ASP A 100 -4.01 13.00 -3.73
CA ASP A 100 -2.66 12.90 -3.14
C ASP A 100 -2.55 13.70 -1.83
N CYS A 101 -3.68 14.11 -1.25
CA CYS A 101 -3.69 14.96 -0.05
C CYS A 101 -3.59 14.18 1.27
N THR A 102 -3.94 12.90 1.29
CA THR A 102 -4.10 12.11 2.52
C THR A 102 -3.18 10.91 2.52
N TRP A 103 -2.37 10.76 3.57
CA TRP A 103 -1.40 9.68 3.73
C TRP A 103 -1.40 9.18 5.17
N PHE A 104 -0.99 7.93 5.37
CA PHE A 104 -0.75 7.35 6.69
C PHE A 104 0.70 6.91 6.78
N LEU A 105 1.32 7.22 7.92
CA LEU A 105 2.57 6.62 8.33
C LEU A 105 2.26 5.56 9.38
N GLU A 106 2.43 4.29 9.00
CA GLU A 106 2.28 3.14 9.88
C GLU A 106 3.56 2.95 10.68
N VAL A 107 3.44 2.91 12.00
CA VAL A 107 4.57 2.90 12.94
C VAL A 107 4.61 1.68 13.86
N ASP A 108 3.46 1.01 14.10
CA ASP A 108 3.42 -0.20 14.94
C ASP A 108 2.33 -1.22 14.49
N THR A 109 1.92 -1.16 13.23
CA THR A 109 0.92 -2.10 12.68
C THR A 109 1.48 -3.52 12.70
N ALA A 110 0.61 -4.54 12.57
CA ALA A 110 1.06 -5.94 12.52
C ALA A 110 2.10 -6.18 11.40
N PHE A 111 1.90 -5.53 10.25
CA PHE A 111 2.85 -5.54 9.13
C PHE A 111 4.20 -4.93 9.53
N VAL A 112 4.21 -3.72 10.10
CA VAL A 112 5.44 -3.03 10.53
C VAL A 112 6.22 -3.87 11.55
N ARG A 113 5.52 -4.46 12.54
CA ARG A 113 6.15 -5.35 13.55
C ARG A 113 6.74 -6.62 12.94
N GLU A 114 6.12 -7.18 11.92
CA GLU A 114 6.67 -8.33 11.20
C GLU A 114 7.91 -7.93 10.39
N GLN A 115 7.86 -6.83 9.66
CA GLN A 115 9.01 -6.33 8.89
C GLN A 115 10.19 -5.94 9.78
N LYS A 116 9.94 -5.32 10.94
CA LYS A 116 10.97 -5.03 11.95
C LYS A 116 11.71 -6.29 12.39
N LYS A 117 11.02 -7.41 12.58
CA LYS A 117 11.64 -8.71 12.92
C LYS A 117 12.43 -9.30 11.75
N ILE A 118 11.97 -9.10 10.52
CA ILE A 118 12.61 -9.66 9.31
C ILE A 118 13.88 -8.88 8.96
N LEU A 119 13.83 -7.56 9.06
CA LEU A 119 14.89 -6.66 8.63
C LEU A 119 15.87 -6.30 9.76
N ASP A 120 15.54 -6.64 11.01
CA ASP A 120 16.32 -6.35 12.22
C ASP A 120 16.71 -4.86 12.34
N THR A 121 15.75 -3.99 12.04
CA THR A 121 15.91 -2.53 12.01
C THR A 121 14.58 -1.85 12.31
N GLU A 122 14.61 -0.58 12.69
CA GLU A 122 13.38 0.20 12.85
C GLU A 122 12.69 0.35 11.49
N VAL A 123 11.38 0.07 11.44
CA VAL A 123 10.62 0.09 10.19
C VAL A 123 9.43 1.01 10.35
N VAL A 124 9.17 1.80 9.32
CA VAL A 124 7.90 2.52 9.14
C VAL A 124 7.38 2.24 7.73
N ALA A 125 6.08 2.30 7.52
CA ALA A 125 5.49 2.09 6.20
C ALA A 125 4.55 3.23 5.83
N TRP A 126 4.71 3.76 4.62
CA TRP A 126 3.74 4.70 4.06
C TRP A 126 2.60 3.94 3.40
N SER A 127 1.38 4.39 3.68
CA SER A 127 0.18 3.98 2.94
C SER A 127 -0.62 5.21 2.53
N LYS A 128 -1.20 5.15 1.32
CA LYS A 128 -2.03 6.24 0.79
C LYS A 128 -3.38 6.24 1.51
N GLY A 129 -3.86 7.41 1.91
CA GLY A 129 -5.21 7.56 2.41
C GLY A 129 -6.21 7.55 1.25
N VAL A 130 -7.21 6.67 1.34
CA VAL A 130 -8.33 6.65 0.39
C VAL A 130 -9.49 7.46 0.96
N ASN A 131 -10.05 8.37 0.16
CA ASN A 131 -11.20 9.17 0.58
C ASN A 131 -12.48 8.31 0.55
N GLY A 132 -13.01 8.00 1.74
CA GLY A 132 -14.30 7.30 1.92
C GLY A 132 -14.19 5.80 2.22
N ASP A 133 -15.34 5.15 2.43
CA ASP A 133 -15.46 3.68 2.47
C ASP A 133 -15.25 3.13 1.04
N GLY A 134 -13.98 3.07 0.61
CA GLY A 134 -13.60 2.46 -0.65
C GLY A 134 -14.23 1.07 -0.76
N PRO A 135 -14.90 0.72 -1.87
CA PRO A 135 -15.57 -0.55 -1.99
C PRO A 135 -14.56 -1.70 -1.87
N LYS A 136 -14.68 -2.50 -0.80
CA LYS A 136 -13.83 -3.67 -0.51
C LYS A 136 -13.51 -4.48 -1.77
N PRO A 137 -12.23 -4.82 -2.03
CA PRO A 137 -11.88 -5.59 -3.21
C PRO A 137 -12.55 -6.97 -3.21
N ILE A 138 -12.77 -7.52 -4.39
CA ILE A 138 -13.28 -8.88 -4.59
C ILE A 138 -12.13 -9.77 -5.04
N VAL A 139 -11.78 -10.75 -4.22
CA VAL A 139 -10.85 -11.81 -4.58
C VAL A 139 -11.63 -12.95 -5.23
N ILE A 140 -11.43 -13.15 -6.52
CA ILE A 140 -11.98 -14.29 -7.26
C ILE A 140 -10.88 -15.33 -7.37
N SER A 141 -11.13 -16.51 -6.80
CA SER A 141 -10.19 -17.62 -6.75
C SER A 141 -10.80 -18.92 -7.26
N GLY A 142 -9.95 -19.90 -7.56
CA GLY A 142 -10.37 -21.20 -8.07
C GLY A 142 -9.31 -21.87 -8.95
N PRO A 143 -9.44 -23.19 -9.22
CA PRO A 143 -8.50 -23.91 -10.06
C PRO A 143 -8.32 -23.28 -11.46
N SER A 144 -7.20 -23.57 -12.11
CA SER A 144 -7.02 -23.17 -13.52
C SER A 144 -8.09 -23.86 -14.39
N GLY A 145 -8.70 -23.14 -15.33
CA GLY A 145 -9.70 -23.72 -16.24
C GLY A 145 -11.15 -23.76 -15.73
N VAL A 146 -11.45 -23.25 -14.53
CA VAL A 146 -12.84 -23.19 -14.03
C VAL A 146 -13.70 -22.10 -14.68
N GLY A 147 -13.07 -21.13 -15.36
CA GLY A 147 -13.78 -20.05 -16.06
C GLY A 147 -13.72 -18.68 -15.38
N LYS A 148 -12.82 -18.46 -14.42
CA LYS A 148 -12.64 -17.17 -13.72
C LYS A 148 -12.54 -15.98 -14.67
N GLY A 149 -11.58 -16.03 -15.61
CA GLY A 149 -11.39 -14.97 -16.60
C GLY A 149 -12.66 -14.65 -17.40
N THR A 150 -13.43 -15.67 -17.82
CA THR A 150 -14.71 -15.45 -18.52
C THR A 150 -15.73 -14.74 -17.64
N LEU A 151 -15.83 -15.10 -16.36
CA LEU A 151 -16.73 -14.45 -15.40
C LEU A 151 -16.32 -13.01 -15.15
N ILE A 152 -15.02 -12.76 -14.96
CA ILE A 152 -14.45 -11.42 -14.78
C ILE A 152 -14.73 -10.55 -16.00
N THR A 153 -14.46 -11.04 -17.22
CA THR A 153 -14.76 -10.30 -18.44
C THR A 153 -16.24 -9.94 -18.57
N LYS A 154 -17.14 -10.87 -18.24
CA LYS A 154 -18.59 -10.59 -18.25
C LYS A 154 -18.96 -9.50 -17.24
N LEU A 155 -18.46 -9.62 -16.01
CA LEU A 155 -18.72 -8.66 -14.93
C LEU A 155 -18.21 -7.25 -15.29
N MET A 156 -17.01 -7.16 -15.86
CA MET A 156 -16.40 -5.91 -16.34
C MET A 156 -17.17 -5.28 -17.50
N ASN A 157 -17.72 -6.09 -18.41
CA ASN A 157 -18.51 -5.59 -19.54
C ASN A 157 -19.92 -5.14 -19.14
N GLU A 158 -20.55 -5.85 -18.20
CA GLU A 158 -21.91 -5.56 -17.75
C GLU A 158 -21.98 -4.36 -16.81
N PHE A 159 -20.95 -4.18 -15.95
CA PHE A 159 -20.91 -3.11 -14.95
C PHE A 159 -19.59 -2.31 -14.99
N PRO A 160 -19.25 -1.67 -16.14
CA PRO A 160 -17.94 -1.04 -16.36
C PRO A 160 -17.67 0.19 -15.49
N SER A 161 -18.71 0.81 -14.94
CA SER A 161 -18.60 1.94 -13.99
C SER A 161 -18.43 1.51 -12.54
N MET A 162 -18.77 0.25 -12.20
CA MET A 162 -18.72 -0.24 -10.83
C MET A 162 -17.47 -1.05 -10.52
N PHE A 163 -16.92 -1.77 -11.50
CA PHE A 163 -15.78 -2.66 -11.30
C PHE A 163 -14.57 -2.24 -12.11
N GLY A 164 -13.39 -2.46 -11.53
CA GLY A 164 -12.10 -2.40 -12.20
C GLY A 164 -11.33 -3.69 -11.96
N PHE A 165 -10.48 -4.07 -12.92
CA PHE A 165 -9.65 -5.27 -12.81
C PHE A 165 -8.21 -4.86 -12.50
N SER A 166 -7.64 -5.43 -11.44
CA SER A 166 -6.22 -5.27 -11.12
C SER A 166 -5.42 -6.33 -11.86
N VAL A 167 -4.48 -5.88 -12.70
CA VAL A 167 -3.57 -6.77 -13.41
C VAL A 167 -2.42 -7.12 -12.46
N SER A 168 -2.35 -8.37 -12.01
CA SER A 168 -1.27 -8.85 -11.13
C SER A 168 0.07 -8.97 -11.88
N HIS A 169 1.16 -9.08 -11.13
CA HIS A 169 2.50 -9.34 -11.65
C HIS A 169 2.85 -10.83 -11.59
N THR A 170 3.73 -11.28 -12.49
CA THR A 170 4.32 -12.62 -12.41
C THR A 170 5.73 -12.69 -12.99
N THR A 171 6.55 -13.58 -12.45
CA THR A 171 7.88 -13.91 -12.99
C THR A 171 7.86 -15.03 -14.03
N ARG A 172 6.68 -15.62 -14.27
CA ARG A 172 6.51 -16.65 -15.29
C ARG A 172 6.61 -16.01 -16.68
N ALA A 173 7.23 -16.67 -17.64
CA ALA A 173 7.17 -16.22 -19.03
C ALA A 173 5.71 -16.20 -19.57
N PRO A 174 5.35 -15.22 -20.42
CA PRO A 174 4.03 -15.17 -21.06
C PRO A 174 3.79 -16.41 -21.94
N ARG A 175 2.55 -16.92 -21.94
CA ARG A 175 2.09 -17.94 -22.91
C ARG A 175 1.75 -17.30 -24.25
N ASN A 176 1.67 -18.11 -25.32
CA ASN A 176 1.43 -17.67 -26.71
C ASN A 176 0.24 -16.70 -26.95
N LYS A 177 -0.72 -16.60 -26.04
CA LYS A 177 -1.89 -15.69 -26.15
C LYS A 177 -1.95 -14.61 -25.07
N GLU A 178 -1.01 -14.64 -24.12
CA GLU A 178 -0.97 -13.66 -23.03
C GLU A 178 -0.25 -12.40 -23.51
N LYS A 179 -0.72 -11.25 -23.01
CA LYS A 179 -0.18 -9.93 -23.33
C LYS A 179 0.20 -9.23 -22.03
N ASN A 180 1.39 -8.64 -22.02
CA ASN A 180 1.89 -7.84 -20.90
C ASN A 180 0.98 -6.65 -20.63
N GLY A 181 0.70 -6.36 -19.35
CA GLY A 181 -0.20 -5.27 -18.92
C GLY A 181 -1.69 -5.53 -19.17
N ILE A 182 -2.05 -6.70 -19.71
CA ILE A 182 -3.46 -7.11 -19.89
C ILE A 182 -3.76 -8.33 -19.04
N HIS A 183 -2.92 -9.37 -19.15
CA HIS A 183 -3.13 -10.62 -18.41
C HIS A 183 -2.32 -10.63 -17.12
N TYR A 184 -1.06 -10.24 -17.22
CA TYR A 184 -0.15 -10.00 -16.11
C TYR A 184 0.83 -8.89 -16.50
N HIS A 185 1.43 -8.25 -15.51
CA HIS A 185 2.72 -7.60 -15.67
C HIS A 185 3.81 -8.68 -15.55
N PHE A 186 4.40 -9.06 -16.68
CA PHE A 186 5.48 -10.04 -16.73
C PHE A 186 6.78 -9.33 -16.35
N THR A 187 7.35 -9.70 -15.21
CA THR A 187 8.54 -9.04 -14.65
C THR A 187 9.65 -10.04 -14.35
N GLU A 188 10.86 -9.53 -14.17
CA GLU A 188 11.98 -10.36 -13.72
C GLU A 188 11.86 -10.69 -12.23
N ARG A 189 12.28 -11.89 -11.85
CA ARG A 189 12.26 -12.35 -10.45
C ARG A 189 12.99 -11.40 -9.50
N MET A 190 14.19 -10.96 -9.86
CA MET A 190 14.98 -10.07 -9.00
C MET A 190 14.28 -8.72 -8.75
N VAL A 191 13.61 -8.17 -9.78
CA VAL A 191 12.83 -6.93 -9.67
C VAL A 191 11.65 -7.14 -8.73
N MET A 192 10.89 -8.22 -8.95
CA MET A 192 9.74 -8.54 -8.12
C MET A 192 10.10 -8.81 -6.66
N GLU A 193 11.18 -9.55 -6.39
CA GLU A 193 11.68 -9.79 -5.03
C GLU A 193 12.10 -8.51 -4.32
N LYS A 194 12.76 -7.58 -5.05
CA LYS A 194 13.11 -6.26 -4.52
C LYS A 194 11.85 -5.46 -4.16
N ASP A 195 10.87 -5.43 -5.05
CA ASP A 195 9.64 -4.66 -4.82
C ASP A 195 8.75 -5.28 -3.73
N ILE A 196 8.75 -6.61 -3.57
CA ILE A 196 8.12 -7.30 -2.44
C ILE A 196 8.77 -6.85 -1.13
N LYS A 197 10.12 -6.85 -1.06
CA LYS A 197 10.85 -6.38 0.13
C LYS A 197 10.58 -4.91 0.45
N ASN A 198 10.34 -4.09 -0.57
CA ASN A 198 10.01 -2.67 -0.41
C ASN A 198 8.54 -2.41 -0.05
N GLY A 199 7.73 -3.46 0.16
CA GLY A 199 6.32 -3.32 0.53
C GLY A 199 5.42 -2.81 -0.59
N LYS A 200 5.82 -2.94 -1.87
CA LYS A 200 5.01 -2.51 -3.02
C LYS A 200 3.91 -3.50 -3.42
N PHE A 201 3.91 -4.68 -2.80
CA PHE A 201 2.95 -5.74 -3.07
C PHE A 201 2.00 -5.92 -1.90
N LEU A 202 0.70 -5.90 -2.21
CA LEU A 202 -0.36 -6.20 -1.26
C LEU A 202 -0.30 -7.68 -0.85
N GLU A 203 0.03 -8.54 -1.82
CA GLU A 203 0.23 -9.96 -1.63
C GLU A 203 1.25 -10.48 -2.63
N SER A 204 1.94 -11.54 -2.23
CA SER A 204 2.74 -12.33 -3.16
C SER A 204 2.73 -13.81 -2.76
N ALA A 205 2.89 -14.68 -3.76
CA ALA A 205 2.95 -16.12 -3.59
C ALA A 205 3.92 -16.77 -4.60
N SER A 206 4.59 -17.84 -4.17
CA SER A 206 5.40 -18.69 -5.05
C SER A 206 4.60 -19.90 -5.50
N VAL A 207 4.34 -20.00 -6.79
CA VAL A 207 3.49 -21.03 -7.39
C VAL A 207 4.23 -21.68 -8.54
N HIS A 208 4.48 -22.98 -8.43
CA HIS A 208 5.24 -23.76 -9.43
C HIS A 208 6.58 -23.11 -9.82
N GLY A 209 7.32 -22.59 -8.83
CA GLY A 209 8.63 -21.98 -9.06
C GLY A 209 8.59 -20.58 -9.70
N ASN A 210 7.43 -19.94 -9.81
CA ASN A 210 7.27 -18.55 -10.25
C ASN A 210 6.62 -17.71 -9.15
N LEU A 211 7.00 -16.43 -9.06
CA LEU A 211 6.31 -15.50 -8.17
C LEU A 211 5.09 -14.90 -8.88
N TYR A 212 4.05 -14.68 -8.09
CA TYR A 212 2.84 -13.95 -8.45
C TYR A 212 2.57 -12.94 -7.34
N GLY A 213 1.94 -11.82 -7.68
CA GLY A 213 1.61 -10.82 -6.67
C GLY A 213 0.79 -9.67 -7.23
N THR A 214 0.00 -9.07 -6.37
CA THR A 214 -0.82 -7.90 -6.68
C THR A 214 -0.14 -6.67 -6.08
N SER A 215 0.25 -5.70 -6.91
CA SER A 215 0.87 -4.47 -6.42
C SER A 215 -0.16 -3.56 -5.76
N VAL A 216 0.26 -2.80 -4.76
CA VAL A 216 -0.57 -1.78 -4.10
C VAL A 216 -1.08 -0.78 -5.14
N GLU A 217 -0.18 -0.31 -6.01
CA GLU A 217 -0.51 0.60 -7.12
C GLU A 217 -1.63 0.08 -8.03
N ALA A 218 -1.63 -1.21 -8.38
CA ALA A 218 -2.66 -1.77 -9.26
C ALA A 218 -4.05 -1.78 -8.62
N VAL A 219 -4.13 -1.81 -7.28
CA VAL A 219 -5.38 -1.69 -6.53
C VAL A 219 -5.78 -0.23 -6.37
N ASP A 220 -4.81 0.64 -6.10
CA ASP A 220 -5.02 2.09 -5.93
C ASP A 220 -5.60 2.70 -7.20
N VAL A 221 -5.06 2.38 -8.38
CA VAL A 221 -5.57 2.89 -9.67
C VAL A 221 -7.06 2.59 -9.86
N VAL A 222 -7.53 1.42 -9.43
CA VAL A 222 -8.94 1.05 -9.53
C VAL A 222 -9.79 1.75 -8.47
N SER A 223 -9.26 1.88 -7.26
CA SER A 223 -9.94 2.48 -6.11
C SER A 223 -10.08 4.00 -6.28
N ASP A 224 -9.03 4.68 -6.75
CA ASP A 224 -9.00 6.10 -7.11
C ASP A 224 -10.01 6.43 -8.22
N ALA A 225 -10.29 5.46 -9.11
CA ALA A 225 -11.36 5.59 -10.11
C ALA A 225 -12.77 5.40 -9.53
N GLY A 226 -12.91 5.23 -8.21
CA GLY A 226 -14.18 5.01 -7.51
C GLY A 226 -14.80 3.63 -7.76
N LYS A 227 -14.03 2.67 -8.27
CA LYS A 227 -14.52 1.34 -8.65
C LYS A 227 -14.12 0.28 -7.63
N ARG A 228 -14.91 -0.79 -7.55
CA ARG A 228 -14.58 -1.98 -6.78
C ARG A 228 -13.53 -2.80 -7.52
N CYS A 229 -12.38 -2.98 -6.88
CA CYS A 229 -11.26 -3.73 -7.45
C CYS A 229 -11.53 -5.24 -7.45
N ILE A 230 -11.33 -5.90 -8.60
CA ILE A 230 -11.39 -7.35 -8.77
C ILE A 230 -9.97 -7.89 -8.87
N LEU A 231 -9.67 -8.90 -8.05
CA LEU A 231 -8.39 -9.59 -7.99
C LEU A 231 -8.56 -11.05 -8.46
N ASP A 232 -7.90 -11.45 -9.56
CA ASP A 232 -7.83 -12.85 -10.02
C ASP A 232 -6.63 -13.55 -9.38
N ILE A 233 -6.86 -14.15 -8.20
CA ILE A 233 -5.81 -14.77 -7.40
C ILE A 233 -6.03 -16.28 -7.36
N ASP A 234 -4.95 -17.05 -7.38
CA ASP A 234 -5.07 -18.49 -7.21
C ASP A 234 -5.46 -18.89 -5.77
N VAL A 235 -5.63 -20.19 -5.53
CA VAL A 235 -6.09 -20.70 -4.23
C VAL A 235 -5.06 -20.48 -3.11
N GLN A 236 -3.76 -20.49 -3.44
CA GLN A 236 -2.70 -20.29 -2.46
C GLN A 236 -2.57 -18.81 -2.10
N GLY A 237 -2.55 -17.93 -3.08
CA GLY A 237 -2.57 -16.48 -2.90
C GLY A 237 -3.82 -16.01 -2.16
N ALA A 238 -5.01 -16.52 -2.49
CA ALA A 238 -6.24 -16.16 -1.77
C ALA A 238 -6.19 -16.54 -0.27
N ARG A 239 -5.51 -17.63 0.09
CA ARG A 239 -5.24 -17.98 1.49
C ARG A 239 -4.26 -17.02 2.15
N SER A 240 -3.21 -16.62 1.42
CA SER A 240 -2.22 -15.62 1.88
C SER A 240 -2.89 -14.27 2.17
N VAL A 241 -3.68 -13.75 1.22
CA VAL A 241 -4.44 -12.51 1.38
C VAL A 241 -5.37 -12.55 2.59
N ARG A 242 -6.06 -13.68 2.80
CA ARG A 242 -6.95 -13.86 3.95
C ARG A 242 -6.20 -13.88 5.28
N ALA A 243 -4.95 -14.36 5.32
CA ALA A 243 -4.12 -14.36 6.52
C ALA A 243 -3.58 -12.95 6.84
N ASN A 244 -3.26 -12.16 5.81
CA ASN A 244 -2.72 -10.81 5.94
C ASN A 244 -3.77 -9.72 6.26
N SER A 245 -4.96 -10.11 6.72
CA SER A 245 -6.02 -9.21 7.19
C SER A 245 -6.53 -8.17 6.18
N LEU A 246 -6.34 -8.39 4.88
CA LEU A 246 -6.98 -7.57 3.86
C LEU A 246 -8.50 -7.77 3.94
N GLU A 247 -9.23 -6.69 4.17
CA GLU A 247 -10.69 -6.73 4.22
C GLU A 247 -11.28 -6.82 2.80
N ALA A 248 -11.42 -8.05 2.30
CA ALA A 248 -11.88 -8.36 0.96
C ALA A 248 -13.09 -9.30 0.95
N ILE A 249 -13.86 -9.27 -0.14
CA ILE A 249 -14.89 -10.27 -0.43
C ILE A 249 -14.23 -11.43 -1.18
N PHE A 250 -14.31 -12.64 -0.64
CA PHE A 250 -13.71 -13.82 -1.26
C PHE A 250 -14.76 -14.67 -1.97
N ILE A 251 -14.56 -14.92 -3.26
CA ILE A 251 -15.43 -15.77 -4.09
C ILE A 251 -14.58 -16.90 -4.67
N PHE A 252 -14.93 -18.15 -4.37
CA PHE A 252 -14.28 -19.33 -4.92
C PHE A 252 -15.14 -19.94 -6.03
N ILE A 253 -14.59 -20.09 -7.23
CA ILE A 253 -15.26 -20.67 -8.39
C ILE A 253 -14.92 -22.16 -8.47
N CYS A 254 -15.91 -23.00 -8.15
CA CYS A 254 -15.80 -24.45 -8.26
C CYS A 254 -16.04 -24.91 -9.71
N PRO A 255 -15.32 -25.95 -10.18
CA PRO A 255 -15.76 -26.71 -11.35
C PRO A 255 -17.03 -27.51 -11.01
N PRO A 256 -17.85 -27.89 -12.02
CA PRO A 256 -19.02 -28.74 -11.79
C PRO A 256 -18.64 -30.16 -11.32
N SER A 257 -17.48 -30.67 -11.73
CA SER A 257 -16.89 -31.92 -11.23
C SER A 257 -15.37 -31.94 -11.46
N PHE A 258 -14.66 -32.87 -10.83
CA PHE A 258 -13.22 -33.06 -11.04
C PHE A 258 -12.90 -33.55 -12.45
N GLU A 259 -13.73 -34.41 -13.02
CA GLU A 259 -13.57 -34.95 -14.38
C GLU A 259 -13.61 -33.82 -15.42
N VAL A 260 -14.55 -32.88 -15.27
CA VAL A 260 -14.66 -31.71 -16.15
C VAL A 260 -13.45 -30.80 -16.02
N LEU A 261 -12.93 -30.62 -14.79
CA LEU A 261 -11.72 -29.84 -14.57
C LEU A 261 -10.51 -30.48 -15.27
N GLU A 262 -10.33 -31.79 -15.10
CA GLU A 262 -9.22 -32.53 -15.72
C GLU A 262 -9.27 -32.47 -17.25
N GLN A 263 -10.44 -32.70 -17.84
CA GLN A 263 -10.64 -32.60 -19.29
C GLN A 263 -10.21 -31.23 -19.82
N ARG A 264 -10.60 -30.14 -19.13
CA ARG A 264 -10.23 -28.77 -19.51
C ARG A 264 -8.75 -28.47 -19.35
N LEU A 265 -8.08 -29.08 -18.38
CA LEU A 265 -6.64 -28.93 -18.17
C LEU A 265 -5.83 -29.66 -19.23
N ARG A 266 -6.28 -30.86 -19.67
CA ARG A 266 -5.61 -31.65 -20.72
C ARG A 266 -5.76 -31.06 -22.12
N ALA A 267 -6.82 -30.29 -22.37
CA ALA A 267 -7.10 -29.68 -23.68
C ALA A 267 -6.33 -28.37 -23.94
N ARG A 268 -5.38 -28.00 -23.07
CA ARG A 268 -4.62 -26.74 -23.10
C ARG A 268 -3.14 -27.00 -23.31
#